data_AF-A0A1V5TBY1-F1
#
_entry.id   AF-A0A1V5TBY1-F1
#
_cell.length_a   1.000
_cell.length_b   1.000
_cell.length_c   1.000
_cell.angle_alpha   90.00
_cell.angle_beta   90.00
_cell.angle_gamma   90.00
#
_symmetry.space_group_name_H-M   'P 1'
#
loop_
_entity.id
_entity.type
_entity.pdbx_description
1 polymer ?
#
loop_
_entity_poly.entity_id
_entity_poly.type
_entity_poly.pdbx_seq_one_letter_code
_entity_poly.pdbx_strand_id
1 'polypeptide(L)'
;MYFFVDINNKNVNIFSIRALHNTKILYFYAVLQSPTKMPMKDYLYSNAANISSIAGLLFSLANLILTYNYGAENPQLLSISFAILLVILMGLFVYTNFKYAQKIQNYDSLLLTNNNILRENNKKDVELKSTPETLSDINYYNETTWIKLENIIVKGNKQGLTEKDMCCVCDILFSYLVAFTSCIQSYYSSVTGDKCAVTIKLIRKTHNQDMVKTFFRDPISFPKRAQNDKRLDGSKFIYRTEENTGFSIILDKKYYDLNFSCDDLASMGGNYSNTNPNYRKFYNATIIEPITIKKQDKFAIKGFVCVDNLDGNLNRKGLKYTLECCAIQLYSLFERFEQLNNQNNNITYDHELKRAYYDWD
;
A
#
# COMPACT_ATOMS: atom_id res chain seq x y z
N MET A 1 22.06 -7.20 -0.84
CA MET A 1 22.93 -7.44 0.33
C MET A 1 22.00 -7.65 1.50
N TYR A 2 21.91 -8.87 2.02
CA TYR A 2 21.00 -9.20 3.12
C TYR A 2 21.83 -9.42 4.38
N PHE A 3 21.42 -8.80 5.47
CA PHE A 3 21.99 -9.03 6.80
C PHE A 3 21.02 -9.90 7.58
N PHE A 4 21.53 -10.99 8.16
CA PHE A 4 20.78 -11.81 9.10
C PHE A 4 21.32 -11.55 10.50
N VAL A 5 20.40 -11.33 11.44
CA VAL A 5 20.71 -11.22 12.87
C VAL A 5 20.12 -12.47 13.52
N ASP A 6 20.98 -13.30 14.09
CA ASP A 6 20.58 -14.42 14.95
C ASP A 6 20.31 -13.89 16.36
N ILE A 7 19.08 -14.02 16.84
CA ILE A 7 18.62 -13.44 18.11
C ILE A 7 18.87 -14.39 19.30
N ASN A 8 19.36 -15.62 19.06
CA ASN A 8 19.46 -16.64 20.12
C ASN A 8 20.86 -16.84 20.71
N ASN A 9 21.87 -16.03 20.34
CA ASN A 9 23.19 -16.09 20.97
C ASN A 9 23.74 -14.69 21.26
N LYS A 10 24.23 -14.47 22.49
CA LYS A 10 24.75 -13.18 23.00
C LYS A 10 26.04 -12.67 22.34
N ASN A 11 26.46 -13.24 21.20
CA ASN A 11 27.62 -12.78 20.44
C ASN A 11 27.20 -12.52 18.99
N VAL A 12 27.21 -11.24 18.60
CA VAL A 12 26.89 -10.80 17.25
C VAL A 12 28.11 -11.02 16.36
N ASN A 13 28.06 -12.03 15.48
CA ASN A 13 29.02 -12.19 14.39
C ASN A 13 28.36 -11.77 13.08
N ILE A 14 28.89 -10.73 12.45
CA ILE A 14 28.43 -10.24 11.14
C ILE A 14 29.26 -10.94 10.06
N PHE A 15 28.65 -11.81 9.28
CA PHE A 15 29.27 -12.39 8.09
C PHE A 15 28.68 -11.78 6.82
N SER A 16 29.55 -11.27 5.94
CA SER A 16 29.18 -10.88 4.58
C SER A 16 29.58 -11.99 3.60
N ILE A 17 28.63 -12.53 2.84
CA ILE A 17 28.93 -13.46 1.74
C ILE A 17 28.62 -12.74 0.42
N ARG A 18 29.66 -12.54 -0.39
CA ARG A 18 29.54 -12.11 -1.79
C ARG A 18 29.05 -13.30 -2.62
N ALA A 19 27.97 -13.10 -3.35
CA ALA A 19 27.43 -14.06 -4.30
C ALA A 19 28.38 -14.21 -5.49
N LEU A 20 28.86 -15.43 -5.73
CA LEU A 20 29.41 -15.86 -7.01
C LEU A 20 29.08 -17.34 -7.22
N HIS A 21 28.39 -17.60 -8.33
CA HIS A 21 28.12 -18.88 -9.01
C HIS A 21 28.11 -20.17 -8.17
N ASN A 22 26.91 -20.60 -7.75
CA ASN A 22 26.46 -22.00 -7.88
C ASN A 22 25.00 -22.16 -7.41
N THR A 23 24.05 -21.89 -8.31
CA THR A 23 22.60 -22.02 -8.08
C THR A 23 22.14 -23.45 -7.77
N LYS A 24 22.95 -24.49 -8.08
CA LYS A 24 22.62 -25.90 -7.79
C LYS A 24 22.97 -26.34 -6.35
N ILE A 25 24.01 -25.77 -5.74
CA ILE A 25 24.41 -26.12 -4.36
C ILE A 25 23.50 -25.43 -3.34
N LEU A 26 23.04 -24.21 -3.65
CA LEU A 26 22.05 -23.48 -2.84
C LEU A 26 20.68 -24.19 -2.80
N TYR A 27 20.28 -24.90 -3.86
CA TYR A 27 19.03 -25.68 -3.85
C TYR A 27 19.12 -26.88 -2.90
N PHE A 28 20.28 -27.55 -2.84
CA PHE A 28 20.50 -28.69 -1.95
C PHE A 28 20.56 -28.27 -0.47
N TYR A 29 21.14 -27.11 -0.17
CA TYR A 29 21.17 -26.55 1.19
C TYR A 29 19.82 -25.94 1.63
N ALA A 30 19.05 -25.34 0.72
CA ALA A 30 17.72 -24.81 1.03
C ALA A 30 16.70 -25.91 1.35
N VAL A 31 16.81 -27.08 0.69
CA VAL A 31 16.00 -28.27 0.99
C VAL A 31 16.36 -28.87 2.37
N LEU A 32 17.60 -28.72 2.83
CA LEU A 32 18.04 -29.20 4.14
C LEU A 32 17.74 -28.24 5.30
N GLN A 33 17.64 -26.93 5.04
CA GLN A 33 17.44 -25.91 6.09
C GLN A 33 16.03 -25.33 6.19
N SER A 34 15.14 -25.61 5.24
CA SER A 34 13.71 -25.35 5.38
C SER A 34 12.97 -26.66 5.65
N PRO A 35 12.75 -27.07 6.91
CA PRO A 35 11.75 -28.08 7.23
C PRO A 35 10.36 -27.45 7.11
N THR A 36 10.01 -26.94 5.94
CA THR A 36 8.61 -26.96 5.53
C THR A 36 8.28 -28.43 5.37
N LYS A 37 7.82 -29.02 6.48
CA LYS A 37 7.46 -30.42 6.65
C LYS A 37 6.78 -30.94 5.39
N MET A 38 7.53 -31.53 4.46
CA MET A 38 6.96 -32.61 3.68
C MET A 38 6.46 -33.60 4.72
N PRO A 39 5.18 -33.98 4.71
CA PRO A 39 4.68 -34.93 5.69
C PRO A 39 5.62 -36.13 5.65
N MET A 40 6.19 -36.51 6.79
CA MET A 40 7.22 -37.55 6.92
C MET A 40 6.88 -38.82 6.11
N LYS A 41 5.58 -39.06 5.96
CA LYS A 41 4.97 -40.08 5.11
C LYS A 41 5.41 -40.03 3.63
N ASP A 42 5.44 -38.86 2.99
CA ASP A 42 5.80 -38.71 1.58
C ASP A 42 7.30 -38.91 1.32
N TYR A 43 8.16 -38.52 2.28
CA TYR A 43 9.60 -38.79 2.23
C TYR A 43 9.88 -40.31 2.36
N LEU A 44 9.17 -40.98 3.26
CA LEU A 44 9.25 -42.43 3.43
C LEU A 44 8.79 -43.19 2.18
N TYR A 45 7.71 -42.75 1.53
CA TYR A 45 7.24 -43.38 0.29
C TYR A 45 8.21 -43.19 -0.88
N SER A 46 8.80 -42.01 -1.04
CA SER A 46 9.81 -41.76 -2.09
C SER A 46 11.05 -42.65 -1.89
N ASN A 47 11.55 -42.74 -0.66
CA ASN A 47 12.68 -43.59 -0.36
C ASN A 47 12.36 -45.09 -0.50
N ALA A 48 11.17 -45.52 -0.09
CA ALA A 48 10.73 -46.90 -0.28
C ALA A 48 10.62 -47.28 -1.76
N ALA A 49 10.13 -46.39 -2.62
CA ALA A 49 10.04 -46.61 -4.06
C ALA A 49 11.42 -46.64 -4.74
N ASN A 50 12.34 -45.78 -4.31
CA ASN A 50 13.72 -45.77 -4.81
C ASN A 50 14.48 -47.04 -4.36
N ILE A 51 14.34 -47.44 -3.10
CA ILE A 51 14.95 -48.65 -2.55
C ILE A 51 14.39 -49.89 -3.23
N SER A 52 13.08 -49.98 -3.45
CA SER A 52 12.47 -51.13 -4.13
C SER A 52 12.90 -51.24 -5.60
N SER A 53 13.07 -50.10 -6.29
CA SER A 53 13.56 -50.06 -7.66
C SER A 53 15.02 -50.52 -7.76
N ILE A 54 15.89 -50.08 -6.85
CA ILE A 54 17.28 -50.52 -6.77
C ILE A 54 17.36 -52.01 -6.44
N ALA A 55 16.59 -52.48 -5.45
CA ALA A 55 16.54 -53.89 -5.09
C ALA A 55 16.04 -54.77 -6.25
N GLY A 56 15.02 -54.32 -6.98
CA GLY A 56 14.52 -55.00 -8.17
C GLY A 56 15.58 -55.12 -9.26
N LEU A 57 16.31 -54.04 -9.55
CA LEU A 57 17.41 -54.04 -10.51
C LEU A 57 18.53 -55.01 -10.11
N LEU A 58 18.94 -54.98 -8.83
CA LEU A 58 19.98 -55.87 -8.32
C LEU A 58 19.55 -57.35 -8.38
N PHE A 59 18.29 -57.65 -8.05
CA PHE A 59 17.74 -59.00 -8.14
C PHE A 59 17.66 -59.49 -9.59
N SER A 60 17.30 -58.61 -10.52
CA SER A 60 17.33 -58.89 -11.96
C SER A 60 18.76 -59.19 -12.43
N LEU A 61 19.75 -58.37 -12.08
CA LEU A 61 21.16 -58.59 -12.43
C LEU A 61 21.71 -59.90 -11.85
N ALA A 62 21.39 -60.21 -10.58
CA ALA A 62 21.82 -61.45 -9.94
C ALA A 62 21.27 -62.69 -10.66
N ASN A 63 19.98 -62.68 -11.05
CA ASN A 63 19.38 -63.78 -11.82
C ASN A 63 19.99 -63.91 -13.22
N LEU A 64 20.36 -62.80 -13.87
CA LEU A 64 21.06 -62.83 -15.17
C LEU A 64 22.41 -63.55 -15.05
N ILE A 65 23.20 -63.19 -14.04
CA ILE A 65 24.51 -63.78 -13.79
C ILE A 65 24.37 -65.28 -13.48
N LEU A 66 23.43 -65.65 -12.62
CA LEU A 66 23.17 -67.06 -12.28
C LEU A 66 22.76 -67.85 -13.53
N THR A 67 21.81 -67.35 -14.31
CA THR A 67 21.30 -68.13 -15.45
C THR A 67 22.32 -68.24 -16.59
N TYR A 68 23.17 -67.21 -16.78
CA TYR A 68 24.29 -67.28 -17.71
C TYR A 68 25.31 -68.35 -17.30
N ASN A 69 25.63 -68.42 -16.00
CA ASN A 69 26.64 -69.35 -15.48
C ASN A 69 26.15 -70.81 -15.38
N TYR A 70 24.85 -71.05 -15.26
CA TYR A 70 24.29 -72.39 -15.04
C TYR A 70 23.70 -73.08 -16.29
N GLY A 71 23.93 -72.51 -17.49
CA GLY A 71 23.70 -73.22 -18.76
C GLY A 71 22.23 -73.51 -19.09
N ALA A 72 21.42 -72.48 -19.29
CA ALA A 72 20.03 -72.64 -19.75
C ALA A 72 19.96 -73.22 -21.18
N GLU A 73 19.03 -74.15 -21.41
CA GLU A 73 18.83 -74.83 -22.71
C GLU A 73 18.43 -73.88 -23.86
N ASN A 74 17.95 -72.67 -23.57
CA ASN A 74 17.61 -71.67 -24.57
C ASN A 74 17.92 -70.23 -24.09
N PRO A 75 19.18 -69.77 -24.21
CA PRO A 75 19.64 -68.49 -23.64
C PRO A 75 18.99 -67.26 -24.31
N GLN A 76 18.50 -67.41 -25.55
CA GLN A 76 17.86 -66.31 -26.30
C GLN A 76 16.50 -65.95 -25.72
N LEU A 77 15.64 -66.95 -25.45
CA LEU A 77 14.31 -66.74 -24.88
C LEU A 77 14.38 -66.07 -23.50
N LEU A 78 15.37 -66.46 -22.70
CA LEU A 78 15.62 -65.88 -21.39
C LEU A 78 16.08 -64.41 -21.50
N SER A 79 17.01 -64.13 -22.42
CA SER A 79 17.50 -62.77 -22.66
C SER A 79 16.39 -61.83 -23.11
N ILE A 80 15.47 -62.31 -23.96
CA ILE A 80 14.29 -61.56 -24.41
C ILE A 80 13.34 -61.30 -23.24
N SER A 81 13.05 -62.32 -22.44
CA SER A 81 12.16 -62.19 -21.27
C SER A 81 12.71 -61.19 -20.25
N PHE A 82 14.04 -61.20 -20.06
CA PHE A 82 14.75 -60.25 -19.20
C PHE A 82 14.71 -58.82 -19.75
N ALA A 83 14.96 -58.65 -21.05
CA ALA A 83 14.87 -57.34 -21.69
C ALA A 83 13.47 -56.74 -21.55
N ILE A 84 12.42 -57.54 -21.73
CA ILE A 84 11.03 -57.11 -21.53
C ILE A 84 10.80 -56.70 -20.07
N LEU A 85 11.25 -57.50 -19.10
CA LEU A 85 11.13 -57.16 -17.68
C LEU A 85 11.85 -55.85 -17.33
N LEU A 86 13.07 -55.65 -17.85
CA LEU A 86 13.85 -54.43 -17.63
C LEU A 86 13.13 -53.21 -18.21
N VAL A 87 12.57 -53.31 -19.42
CA VAL A 87 11.78 -52.25 -20.05
C VAL A 87 10.55 -51.91 -19.22
N ILE A 88 9.83 -52.91 -18.70
CA ILE A 88 8.68 -52.70 -17.82
C ILE A 88 9.11 -51.98 -16.52
N LEU A 89 10.19 -52.42 -15.88
CA LEU A 89 10.71 -51.80 -14.66
C LEU A 89 11.17 -50.36 -14.90
N MET A 90 11.87 -50.09 -16.00
CA MET A 90 12.26 -48.73 -16.39
C MET A 90 11.04 -47.85 -16.70
N GLY A 91 10.03 -48.39 -17.39
CA GLY A 91 8.78 -47.69 -17.67
C GLY A 91 8.03 -47.31 -16.39
N LEU A 92 7.93 -48.23 -15.43
CA LEU A 92 7.35 -47.97 -14.10
C LEU A 92 8.17 -46.92 -13.34
N PHE A 93 9.50 -47.01 -13.34
CA PHE A 93 10.38 -46.03 -12.70
C PHE A 93 10.22 -44.63 -13.30
N VAL A 94 10.18 -44.51 -14.63
CA VAL A 94 9.96 -43.22 -15.30
C VAL A 94 8.58 -42.67 -14.96
N TYR A 95 7.55 -43.52 -15.00
CA TYR A 95 6.18 -43.12 -14.65
C TYR A 95 6.04 -42.65 -13.20
N THR A 96 6.65 -43.36 -12.23
CA THR A 96 6.61 -42.96 -10.82
C THR A 96 7.37 -41.66 -10.58
N ASN A 97 8.56 -41.50 -11.16
CA ASN A 97 9.31 -40.23 -11.10
C ASN A 97 8.53 -39.08 -11.72
N PHE A 98 7.91 -39.30 -12.88
CA PHE A 98 7.07 -38.30 -13.54
C PHE A 98 5.88 -37.90 -12.66
N LYS A 99 5.16 -38.86 -12.08
CA LYS A 99 4.04 -38.58 -11.16
C LYS A 99 4.50 -37.87 -9.88
N TYR A 100 5.67 -38.23 -9.35
CA TYR A 100 6.24 -37.57 -8.17
C TYR A 100 6.66 -36.13 -8.48
N ALA A 101 7.29 -35.89 -9.63
CA ALA A 101 7.64 -34.55 -10.09
C ALA A 101 6.40 -33.67 -10.27
N GLN A 102 5.32 -34.19 -10.86
CA GLN A 102 4.03 -33.49 -10.95
C GLN A 102 3.47 -33.16 -9.56
N LYS A 103 3.55 -34.09 -8.60
CA LYS A 103 3.08 -33.87 -7.23
C LYS A 103 3.87 -32.75 -6.54
N ILE A 104 5.19 -32.69 -6.71
CA ILE A 104 6.05 -31.61 -6.19
C ILE A 104 5.64 -30.26 -6.78
N GLN A 105 5.50 -30.17 -8.11
CA GLN A 105 5.07 -28.92 -8.75
C GLN A 105 3.71 -28.44 -8.22
N ASN A 106 2.78 -29.37 -7.98
CA ASN A 106 1.49 -29.04 -7.37
C ASN A 106 1.66 -28.51 -5.93
N TYR A 107 2.53 -29.12 -5.11
CA TYR A 107 2.82 -28.61 -3.76
C TYR A 107 3.43 -27.20 -3.78
N ASP A 108 4.36 -26.93 -4.69
CA ASP A 108 4.97 -25.60 -4.81
C ASP A 108 3.92 -24.54 -5.20
N SER A 109 3.03 -24.88 -6.13
CA SER A 109 1.92 -23.99 -6.51
C SER A 109 0.94 -23.74 -5.36
N LEU A 110 0.64 -24.76 -4.55
CA LEU A 110 -0.19 -24.64 -3.34
C LEU A 110 0.48 -23.80 -2.26
N LEU A 111 1.79 -23.97 -2.06
CA LEU A 111 2.55 -23.18 -1.09
C LEU A 111 2.58 -21.69 -1.48
N LEU A 112 2.81 -21.39 -2.76
CA LEU A 112 2.74 -20.03 -3.30
C LEU A 112 1.34 -19.43 -3.11
N THR A 113 0.30 -20.20 -3.42
CA THR A 113 -1.10 -19.79 -3.22
C THR A 113 -1.39 -19.49 -1.76
N ASN A 114 -0.99 -20.37 -0.84
CA ASN A 114 -1.21 -20.18 0.60
C ASN A 114 -0.45 -18.96 1.13
N ASN A 115 0.81 -18.76 0.71
CA ASN A 115 1.59 -17.59 1.09
C ASN A 115 0.96 -16.28 0.57
N ASN A 116 0.37 -16.29 -0.63
CA ASN A 116 -0.35 -15.14 -1.16
C ASN A 116 -1.62 -14.86 -0.35
N ILE A 117 -2.41 -15.89 -0.01
CA ILE A 117 -3.60 -15.76 0.85
C ILE A 117 -3.22 -15.19 2.22
N LEU A 118 -2.16 -15.71 2.86
CA LEU A 118 -1.69 -15.19 4.15
C LEU A 118 -1.25 -13.73 4.06
N ARG A 119 -0.57 -13.33 2.97
CA ARG A 119 -0.20 -11.93 2.74
C ARG A 119 -1.43 -11.04 2.56
N GLU A 120 -2.43 -11.47 1.81
CA GLU A 120 -3.68 -10.71 1.65
C GLU A 120 -4.47 -10.59 2.95
N ASN A 121 -4.55 -11.66 3.73
CA ASN A 121 -5.21 -11.64 5.03
C ASN A 121 -4.48 -10.70 6.00
N ASN A 122 -3.15 -10.75 6.05
CA ASN A 122 -2.38 -9.81 6.86
C ASN A 122 -2.61 -8.35 6.45
N LYS A 123 -2.71 -8.05 5.14
CA LYS A 123 -3.05 -6.71 4.66
C LYS A 123 -4.44 -6.26 5.12
N LYS A 124 -5.44 -7.15 5.03
CA LYS A 124 -6.80 -6.88 5.51
C LYS A 124 -6.84 -6.68 7.02
N ASP A 125 -6.09 -7.47 7.79
CA ASP A 125 -6.00 -7.32 9.24
C ASP A 125 -5.37 -5.99 9.65
N VAL A 126 -4.33 -5.56 8.94
CA VAL A 126 -3.73 -4.23 9.13
C VAL A 126 -4.76 -3.14 8.83
N GLU A 127 -5.48 -3.23 7.72
CA GLU A 127 -6.54 -2.26 7.36
C GLU A 127 -7.66 -2.22 8.40
N LEU A 128 -8.15 -3.39 8.85
CA LEU A 128 -9.23 -3.51 9.84
C LEU A 128 -8.86 -2.94 11.21
N LYS A 129 -7.61 -3.09 11.65
CA LYS A 129 -7.13 -2.55 12.94
C LYS A 129 -6.80 -1.07 12.86
N SER A 130 -6.09 -0.66 11.81
CA SER A 130 -5.59 0.72 11.70
C SER A 130 -6.69 1.73 11.37
N THR A 131 -7.79 1.31 10.73
CA THR A 131 -8.91 2.21 10.40
C THR A 131 -9.58 2.81 11.64
N PRO A 132 -10.09 2.03 12.62
CA PRO A 132 -10.71 2.58 13.82
C PRO A 132 -9.71 3.36 14.68
N GLU A 133 -8.45 2.92 14.77
CA GLU A 133 -7.38 3.65 15.47
C GLU A 133 -7.19 5.05 14.89
N THR A 134 -7.03 5.14 13.56
CA THR A 134 -6.83 6.42 12.85
C THR A 134 -8.03 7.35 13.01
N LEU A 135 -9.26 6.82 12.88
CA LEU A 135 -10.47 7.61 13.05
C LEU A 135 -10.64 8.07 14.51
N SER A 136 -10.30 7.23 15.48
CA SER A 136 -10.29 7.58 16.90
C SER A 136 -9.31 8.71 17.19
N ASP A 137 -8.09 8.64 16.66
CA ASP A 137 -7.07 9.69 16.84
C ASP A 137 -7.52 11.01 16.21
N ILE A 138 -8.03 10.98 14.98
CA ILE A 138 -8.57 12.17 14.31
C ILE A 138 -9.71 12.78 15.12
N ASN A 139 -10.61 11.94 15.65
CA ASN A 139 -11.72 12.40 16.48
C ASN A 139 -11.21 13.03 17.79
N TYR A 140 -10.22 12.43 18.45
CA TYR A 140 -9.59 12.99 19.65
C TYR A 140 -8.99 14.37 19.40
N TYR A 141 -8.25 14.54 18.29
CA TYR A 141 -7.70 15.84 17.91
C TYR A 141 -8.80 16.85 17.57
N ASN A 142 -9.89 16.40 16.93
CA ASN A 142 -11.02 17.27 16.62
C ASN A 142 -11.72 17.79 17.89
N GLU A 143 -12.05 16.90 18.84
CA GLU A 143 -12.67 17.27 20.12
C GLU A 143 -11.76 18.19 20.94
N THR A 144 -10.48 17.87 21.02
CA THR A 144 -9.51 18.71 21.75
C THR A 144 -9.38 20.10 21.12
N THR A 145 -9.38 20.17 19.79
CA THR A 145 -9.35 21.43 19.04
C THR A 145 -10.63 22.22 19.26
N TRP A 146 -11.77 21.52 19.24
CA TRP A 146 -13.07 22.11 19.47
C TRP A 146 -13.16 22.80 20.84
N ILE A 147 -12.79 22.11 21.91
CA ILE A 147 -12.80 22.67 23.27
C ILE A 147 -11.96 23.95 23.35
N LYS A 148 -10.78 23.97 22.69
CA LYS A 148 -9.92 25.15 22.67
C LYS A 148 -10.55 26.31 21.90
N LEU A 149 -11.16 26.05 20.74
CA LEU A 149 -11.83 27.07 19.95
C LEU A 149 -13.10 27.60 20.65
N GLU A 150 -13.87 26.74 21.30
CA GLU A 150 -15.07 27.12 22.04
C GLU A 150 -14.75 28.06 23.20
N ASN A 151 -13.66 27.80 23.94
CA ASN A 151 -13.17 28.72 24.96
C ASN A 151 -12.86 30.12 24.41
N ILE A 152 -12.32 30.20 23.20
CA ILE A 152 -12.05 31.48 22.51
C ILE A 152 -13.37 32.12 22.06
N ILE A 153 -14.31 31.35 21.49
CA ILE A 153 -15.63 31.85 21.08
C ILE A 153 -16.38 32.46 22.29
N VAL A 154 -16.43 31.73 23.41
CA VAL A 154 -17.09 32.19 24.65
C VAL A 154 -16.41 33.44 25.19
N LYS A 155 -15.08 33.51 25.12
CA LYS A 155 -14.31 34.72 25.45
C LYS A 155 -14.73 35.89 24.55
N GLY A 156 -14.78 35.67 23.24
CA GLY A 156 -15.17 36.66 22.24
C GLY A 156 -16.57 37.22 22.46
N ASN A 157 -17.54 36.35 22.78
CA ASN A 157 -18.92 36.77 23.05
C ASN A 157 -19.06 37.62 24.32
N LYS A 158 -18.17 37.47 25.30
CA LYS A 158 -18.25 38.20 26.58
C LYS A 158 -17.51 39.53 26.57
N GLN A 159 -16.34 39.58 25.93
CA GLN A 159 -15.42 40.73 26.04
C GLN A 159 -14.80 41.17 24.72
N GLY A 160 -15.23 40.59 23.59
CA GLY A 160 -14.60 40.78 22.29
C GLY A 160 -13.32 39.94 22.14
N LEU A 161 -12.94 39.66 20.88
CA LEU A 161 -11.65 39.05 20.56
C LEU A 161 -10.60 40.11 20.31
N THR A 162 -9.34 39.75 20.58
CA THR A 162 -8.16 40.54 20.23
C THR A 162 -7.44 39.95 19.02
N GLU A 163 -6.53 40.69 18.41
CA GLU A 163 -5.60 40.17 17.40
C GLU A 163 -4.87 38.91 17.90
N LYS A 164 -4.38 38.94 19.15
CA LYS A 164 -3.70 37.81 19.78
C LYS A 164 -4.59 36.56 19.85
N ASP A 165 -5.88 36.73 20.09
CA ASP A 165 -6.83 35.61 20.12
C ASP A 165 -7.00 35.00 18.72
N MET A 166 -7.05 35.84 17.67
CA MET A 166 -7.14 35.36 16.29
C MET A 166 -5.87 34.64 15.81
N CYS A 167 -4.69 35.11 16.24
CA CYS A 167 -3.44 34.37 16.02
C CYS A 167 -3.46 33.01 16.75
N CYS A 168 -3.93 32.97 18.00
CA CYS A 168 -4.08 31.73 18.76
C CYS A 168 -5.04 30.73 18.08
N VAL A 169 -6.17 31.21 17.53
CA VAL A 169 -7.07 30.38 16.70
C VAL A 169 -6.31 29.75 15.55
N CYS A 170 -5.49 30.53 14.83
CA CYS A 170 -4.72 30.01 13.72
C CYS A 170 -3.65 28.98 14.16
N ASP A 171 -2.98 29.19 15.28
CA ASP A 171 -2.00 28.23 15.83
C ASP A 171 -2.67 26.90 16.23
N ILE A 172 -3.85 26.97 16.85
CA ILE A 172 -4.66 25.81 17.20
C ILE A 172 -5.04 25.03 15.94
N LEU A 173 -5.54 25.72 14.91
CA LEU A 173 -5.94 25.11 13.65
C LEU A 173 -4.74 24.52 12.90
N PHE A 174 -3.60 25.21 12.89
CA PHE A 174 -2.36 24.69 12.30
C PHE A 174 -1.93 23.38 12.97
N SER A 175 -1.92 23.36 14.31
CA SER A 175 -1.60 22.16 15.09
C SER A 175 -2.55 21.00 14.80
N TYR A 176 -3.85 21.29 14.67
CA TYR A 176 -4.84 20.30 14.26
C TYR A 176 -4.53 19.75 12.86
N LEU A 177 -4.27 20.60 11.87
CA LEU A 177 -3.99 20.18 10.49
C LEU A 177 -2.72 19.31 10.41
N VAL A 178 -1.68 19.64 11.20
CA VAL A 178 -0.48 18.81 11.35
C VAL A 178 -0.85 17.41 11.83
N ALA A 179 -1.58 17.30 12.95
CA ALA A 179 -1.95 16.02 13.54
C ALA A 179 -2.87 15.22 12.58
N PHE A 180 -3.92 15.87 12.07
CA PHE A 180 -4.89 15.30 11.14
C PHE A 180 -4.23 14.69 9.90
N THR A 181 -3.38 15.47 9.20
CA THR A 181 -2.71 14.98 7.99
C THR A 181 -1.67 13.92 8.29
N SER A 182 -1.02 13.96 9.47
CA SER A 182 -0.06 12.93 9.89
C SER A 182 -0.74 11.59 10.19
N CYS A 183 -1.92 11.60 10.82
CA CYS A 183 -2.73 10.40 11.03
C CYS A 183 -3.11 9.74 9.70
N ILE A 184 -3.65 10.52 8.75
CA ILE A 184 -4.00 10.02 7.41
C ILE A 184 -2.76 9.48 6.70
N GLN A 185 -1.66 10.25 6.70
CA GLN A 185 -0.42 9.86 6.05
C GLN A 185 0.11 8.53 6.58
N SER A 186 0.11 8.36 7.91
CA SER A 186 0.61 7.15 8.58
C SER A 186 -0.27 5.94 8.27
N TYR A 187 -1.60 6.11 8.37
CA TYR A 187 -2.58 5.08 8.03
C TYR A 187 -2.42 4.59 6.59
N TYR A 188 -2.47 5.53 5.63
CA TYR A 188 -2.36 5.19 4.23
C TYR A 188 -1.01 4.58 3.87
N SER A 189 0.07 5.04 4.50
CA SER A 189 1.39 4.45 4.25
C SER A 189 1.48 3.01 4.76
N SER A 190 0.90 2.74 5.94
CA SER A 190 0.84 1.41 6.53
C SER A 190 0.01 0.44 5.67
N VAL A 191 -1.18 0.88 5.24
CA VAL A 191 -2.14 0.01 4.55
C VAL A 191 -1.78 -0.18 3.06
N THR A 192 -1.07 0.75 2.43
CA THR A 192 -0.60 0.59 1.05
C THR A 192 0.77 -0.08 0.96
N GLY A 193 1.59 0.03 2.01
CA GLY A 193 2.99 -0.44 2.01
C GLY A 193 3.95 0.51 1.30
N ASP A 194 3.52 1.73 0.95
CA ASP A 194 4.32 2.77 0.29
C ASP A 194 4.27 4.09 1.08
N LYS A 195 5.17 5.03 0.83
CA LYS A 195 5.16 6.35 1.44
C LYS A 195 4.12 7.23 0.78
N CYS A 196 3.00 7.42 1.47
CA CYS A 196 1.95 8.33 1.04
C CYS A 196 2.29 9.79 1.39
N ALA A 197 1.76 10.72 0.59
CA ALA A 197 1.73 12.15 0.86
C ALA A 197 0.26 12.60 0.94
N VAL A 198 -0.04 13.54 1.84
CA VAL A 198 -1.40 14.05 2.05
C VAL A 198 -1.41 15.56 1.83
N THR A 199 -2.40 16.03 1.07
CA THR A 199 -2.64 17.46 0.88
C THR A 199 -4.09 17.83 1.11
N ILE A 200 -4.30 19.03 1.63
CA ILE A 200 -5.60 19.68 1.69
C ILE A 200 -5.54 20.85 0.71
N LYS A 201 -6.49 20.86 -0.23
CA LYS A 201 -6.60 21.87 -1.27
C LYS A 201 -7.90 22.63 -1.09
N LEU A 202 -7.88 23.94 -1.30
CA LEU A 202 -9.07 24.78 -1.26
C LEU A 202 -9.47 25.17 -2.67
N ILE A 203 -10.77 25.43 -2.87
CA ILE A 203 -11.33 25.93 -4.13
C ILE A 203 -11.78 27.38 -3.96
N ARG A 204 -11.50 28.22 -4.96
CA ARG A 204 -12.08 29.55 -5.14
C ARG A 204 -12.88 29.53 -6.44
N LYS A 205 -14.19 29.66 -6.30
CA LYS A 205 -15.10 29.87 -7.44
C LYS A 205 -15.03 31.33 -7.85
N THR A 206 -14.67 31.59 -9.10
CA THR A 206 -14.75 32.93 -9.72
C THR A 206 -15.84 32.92 -10.79
N HIS A 207 -16.25 34.09 -11.29
CA HIS A 207 -17.31 34.18 -12.31
C HIS A 207 -17.01 33.38 -13.58
N ASN A 208 -15.74 33.18 -13.91
CA ASN A 208 -15.34 32.53 -15.14
C ASN A 208 -14.76 31.12 -14.91
N GLN A 209 -14.14 30.86 -13.75
CA GLN A 209 -13.32 29.65 -13.54
C GLN A 209 -13.24 29.21 -12.07
N ASP A 210 -13.18 27.91 -11.84
CA ASP A 210 -12.87 27.32 -10.54
C ASP A 210 -11.36 27.14 -10.41
N MET A 211 -10.77 27.78 -9.40
CA MET A 211 -9.34 27.70 -9.10
C MET A 211 -9.09 26.88 -7.85
N VAL A 212 -7.96 26.18 -7.80
CA VAL A 212 -7.55 25.36 -6.67
C VAL A 212 -6.12 25.69 -6.26
N LYS A 213 -5.88 25.68 -4.95
CA LYS A 213 -4.54 25.86 -4.37
C LYS A 213 -4.31 24.86 -3.24
N THR A 214 -3.06 24.45 -3.04
CA THR A 214 -2.67 23.70 -1.84
C THR A 214 -2.75 24.63 -0.64
N PHE A 215 -3.60 24.28 0.33
CA PHE A 215 -3.75 25.01 1.59
C PHE A 215 -2.84 24.42 2.66
N PHE A 216 -2.76 23.10 2.73
CA PHE A 216 -1.95 22.41 3.71
C PHE A 216 -1.36 21.11 3.13
N ARG A 217 -0.18 20.72 3.60
CA ARG A 217 0.49 19.47 3.24
C ARG A 217 1.04 18.83 4.49
N ASP A 218 1.01 17.51 4.55
CA ASP A 218 1.59 16.78 5.67
C ASP A 218 3.08 17.15 5.88
N PRO A 219 3.56 17.22 7.13
CA PRO A 219 4.93 17.62 7.42
C PRO A 219 6.01 16.68 6.87
N ILE A 220 5.67 15.40 6.64
CA ILE A 220 6.63 14.36 6.22
C ILE A 220 6.98 14.54 4.74
N SER A 221 5.99 14.82 3.89
CA SER A 221 6.17 15.03 2.46
C SER A 221 6.59 16.47 2.12
N PHE A 222 6.34 17.42 3.02
CA PHE A 222 6.59 18.85 2.80
C PHE A 222 8.02 19.18 2.33
N PRO A 223 9.11 18.76 2.99
CA PRO A 223 10.47 19.17 2.59
C PRO A 223 10.84 18.77 1.15
N LYS A 224 10.29 17.66 0.64
CA LYS A 224 10.59 17.15 -0.71
C LYS A 224 9.67 17.72 -1.78
N ARG A 225 8.50 18.25 -1.40
CA ARG A 225 7.42 18.62 -2.33
C ARG A 225 7.00 20.08 -2.25
N ALA A 226 7.48 20.84 -1.26
CA ALA A 226 7.13 22.25 -1.07
C ALA A 226 7.47 23.13 -2.29
N GLN A 227 8.51 22.79 -3.06
CA GLN A 227 8.86 23.50 -4.29
C GLN A 227 7.78 23.37 -5.38
N ASN A 228 6.92 22.36 -5.33
CA ASN A 228 5.80 22.21 -6.26
C ASN A 228 4.58 23.07 -5.87
N ASP A 229 4.53 23.53 -4.62
CA ASP A 229 3.44 24.38 -4.13
C ASP A 229 3.77 25.88 -4.32
N LYS A 230 4.97 26.21 -4.81
CA LYS A 230 5.43 27.57 -5.10
C LYS A 230 5.85 27.73 -6.56
N ARG A 231 5.54 28.87 -7.16
CA ARG A 231 6.11 29.31 -8.44
C ARG A 231 7.58 29.71 -8.25
N LEU A 232 8.30 29.89 -9.36
CA LEU A 232 9.70 30.34 -9.36
C LEU A 232 9.89 31.71 -8.68
N ASP A 233 8.85 32.54 -8.66
CA ASP A 233 8.81 33.84 -7.97
C ASP A 233 8.45 33.74 -6.47
N GLY A 234 8.25 32.52 -5.95
CA GLY A 234 7.87 32.27 -4.56
C GLY A 234 6.38 32.40 -4.25
N SER A 235 5.55 32.83 -5.20
CA SER A 235 4.08 32.89 -5.04
C SER A 235 3.47 31.48 -5.02
N LYS A 236 2.26 31.33 -4.48
CA LYS A 236 1.60 30.02 -4.38
C LYS A 236 1.19 29.52 -5.76
N PHE A 237 1.38 28.22 -6.00
CA PHE A 237 0.94 27.61 -7.26
C PHE A 237 -0.59 27.42 -7.25
N ILE A 238 -1.29 28.32 -7.95
CA ILE A 238 -2.72 28.27 -8.19
C ILE A 238 -2.95 27.78 -9.61
N TYR A 239 -3.84 26.81 -9.78
CA TYR A 239 -4.19 26.23 -11.08
C TYR A 239 -5.70 26.07 -11.23
N ARG A 240 -6.16 25.94 -12.47
CA ARG A 240 -7.59 25.76 -12.76
C ARG A 240 -7.96 24.30 -12.50
N THR A 241 -9.16 24.06 -11.99
CA THR A 241 -9.61 22.69 -11.71
C THR A 241 -9.75 21.84 -12.98
N GLU A 242 -10.08 22.47 -14.11
CA GLU A 242 -10.14 21.84 -15.45
C GLU A 242 -8.78 21.31 -15.95
N GLU A 243 -7.66 21.83 -15.41
CA GLU A 243 -6.30 21.39 -15.78
C GLU A 243 -5.83 20.18 -14.96
N ASN A 244 -6.71 19.61 -14.12
CA ASN A 244 -6.45 18.38 -13.40
C ASN A 244 -7.64 17.43 -13.53
N THR A 245 -7.41 16.28 -14.17
CA THR A 245 -8.48 15.31 -14.45
C THR A 245 -9.25 14.87 -13.21
N GLY A 246 -8.58 14.75 -12.06
CA GLY A 246 -9.22 14.37 -10.80
C GLY A 246 -10.22 15.43 -10.34
N PHE A 247 -9.80 16.70 -10.25
CA PHE A 247 -10.70 17.78 -9.82
C PHE A 247 -11.80 18.06 -10.85
N SER A 248 -11.49 17.99 -12.14
CA SER A 248 -12.48 18.22 -13.20
C SER A 248 -13.60 17.18 -13.16
N ILE A 249 -13.28 15.90 -12.90
CA ILE A 249 -14.28 14.84 -12.77
C ILE A 249 -15.18 15.10 -11.56
N ILE A 250 -14.60 15.37 -10.39
CA ILE A 250 -15.37 15.55 -9.14
C ILE A 250 -16.31 16.77 -9.22
N LEU A 251 -15.89 17.83 -9.92
CA LEU A 251 -16.67 19.06 -10.08
C LEU A 251 -17.68 19.02 -11.23
N ASP A 252 -17.61 18.01 -12.11
CA ASP A 252 -18.60 17.84 -13.17
C ASP A 252 -19.97 17.53 -12.55
N LYS A 253 -21.00 18.26 -12.97
CA LYS A 253 -22.40 18.07 -12.50
C LYS A 253 -22.90 16.64 -12.70
N LYS A 254 -22.35 15.88 -13.65
CA LYS A 254 -22.71 14.49 -13.93
C LYS A 254 -22.14 13.51 -12.88
N TYR A 255 -21.05 13.88 -12.22
CA TYR A 255 -20.29 13.03 -11.30
C TYR A 255 -20.11 13.70 -9.92
N TYR A 256 -20.91 14.72 -9.65
CA TYR A 256 -20.89 15.49 -8.42
C TYR A 256 -21.01 14.56 -7.21
N ASP A 257 -20.18 14.79 -6.19
CA ASP A 257 -20.05 13.98 -4.96
C ASP A 257 -19.44 12.58 -5.14
N LEU A 258 -18.80 12.28 -6.27
CA LEU A 258 -17.93 11.12 -6.37
C LEU A 258 -16.48 11.49 -6.03
N ASN A 259 -15.77 10.61 -5.35
CA ASN A 259 -14.32 10.71 -5.26
C ASN A 259 -13.64 10.29 -6.56
N PHE A 260 -12.41 10.74 -6.74
CA PHE A 260 -11.53 10.26 -7.80
C PHE A 260 -10.45 9.37 -7.18
N SER A 261 -10.24 8.18 -7.73
CA SER A 261 -9.18 7.29 -7.27
C SER A 261 -8.58 6.49 -8.42
N CYS A 262 -7.26 6.42 -8.48
CA CYS A 262 -6.56 5.66 -9.51
C CYS A 262 -5.26 5.07 -8.92
N ASP A 263 -5.00 3.80 -9.18
CA ASP A 263 -3.77 3.10 -8.77
C ASP A 263 -2.64 3.21 -9.79
N ASP A 264 -2.95 3.60 -11.03
CA ASP A 264 -1.96 3.73 -12.10
C ASP A 264 -2.34 4.85 -13.09
N LEU A 265 -1.95 6.07 -12.75
CA LEU A 265 -2.14 7.27 -13.57
C LEU A 265 -1.34 7.19 -14.87
N ALA A 266 -0.21 6.48 -14.91
CA ALA A 266 0.56 6.29 -16.12
C ALA A 266 -0.23 5.48 -17.17
N SER A 267 -0.99 4.46 -16.73
CA SER A 267 -1.87 3.69 -17.63
C SER A 267 -2.99 4.52 -18.27
N MET A 268 -3.38 5.64 -17.64
CA MET A 268 -4.35 6.57 -18.23
C MET A 268 -3.79 7.32 -19.44
N GLY A 269 -2.47 7.29 -19.68
CA GLY A 269 -1.85 7.91 -20.84
C GLY A 269 -2.11 9.41 -20.92
N GLY A 270 -2.58 9.89 -22.07
CA GLY A 270 -2.97 11.29 -22.29
C GLY A 270 -4.31 11.68 -21.66
N ASN A 271 -5.04 10.75 -21.06
CA ASN A 271 -6.35 11.02 -20.46
C ASN A 271 -6.27 11.60 -19.04
N TYR A 272 -5.11 11.47 -18.38
CA TYR A 272 -4.86 12.15 -17.11
C TYR A 272 -4.00 13.41 -17.34
N SER A 273 -4.60 14.56 -17.07
CA SER A 273 -3.98 15.87 -17.12
C SER A 273 -3.66 16.37 -15.71
N ASN A 274 -2.53 17.06 -15.59
CA ASN A 274 -2.12 17.75 -14.37
C ASN A 274 -1.21 18.95 -14.73
N THR A 275 -1.54 20.13 -14.24
CA THR A 275 -0.76 21.36 -14.49
C THR A 275 0.69 21.25 -14.02
N ASN A 276 1.01 20.41 -13.02
CA ASN A 276 2.40 20.17 -12.63
C ASN A 276 3.04 19.14 -13.58
N PRO A 277 3.94 19.53 -14.51
CA PRO A 277 4.54 18.58 -15.45
C PRO A 277 5.43 17.52 -14.79
N ASN A 278 5.86 17.77 -13.55
CA ASN A 278 6.70 16.87 -12.78
C ASN A 278 5.91 15.94 -11.85
N TYR A 279 4.57 15.94 -11.88
CA TYR A 279 3.75 15.16 -10.95
C TYR A 279 4.17 13.68 -10.87
N ARG A 280 4.54 13.08 -12.01
CA ARG A 280 4.97 11.68 -12.13
C ARG A 280 6.23 11.33 -11.32
N LYS A 281 7.05 12.33 -10.96
CA LYS A 281 8.22 12.12 -10.07
C LYS A 281 7.80 11.92 -8.61
N PHE A 282 6.58 12.32 -8.27
CA PHE A 282 6.10 12.36 -6.90
C PHE A 282 5.00 11.32 -6.66
N TYR A 283 4.20 10.97 -7.67
CA TYR A 283 3.17 9.96 -7.51
C TYR A 283 2.73 9.37 -8.86
N ASN A 284 2.26 8.12 -8.80
CA ASN A 284 1.58 7.43 -9.90
C ASN A 284 0.16 7.01 -9.51
N ALA A 285 -0.21 7.12 -8.24
CA ALA A 285 -1.54 6.81 -7.77
C ALA A 285 -2.03 7.92 -6.85
N THR A 286 -3.35 8.11 -6.84
CA THR A 286 -3.99 9.15 -6.05
C THR A 286 -5.40 8.73 -5.67
N ILE A 287 -5.84 9.20 -4.50
CA ILE A 287 -7.23 9.29 -4.11
C ILE A 287 -7.53 10.74 -3.72
N ILE A 288 -8.62 11.28 -4.25
CA ILE A 288 -9.07 12.66 -4.08
C ILE A 288 -10.52 12.61 -3.58
N GLU A 289 -10.71 13.10 -2.37
CA GLU A 289 -12.01 13.16 -1.71
C GLU A 289 -12.47 14.62 -1.58
N PRO A 290 -13.69 14.98 -2.03
CA PRO A 290 -14.22 16.32 -1.85
C PRO A 290 -14.50 16.65 -0.38
N ILE A 291 -14.21 17.88 0.01
CA ILE A 291 -14.64 18.44 1.30
C ILE A 291 -15.93 19.20 1.03
N THR A 292 -17.06 18.54 1.29
CA THR A 292 -18.39 19.09 0.99
C THR A 292 -18.94 19.88 2.18
N ILE A 293 -19.40 21.10 1.91
CA ILE A 293 -20.04 22.00 2.88
C ILE A 293 -21.54 22.16 2.58
N LYS A 294 -22.39 22.22 3.62
CA LYS A 294 -23.81 22.56 3.46
C LYS A 294 -23.98 24.09 3.52
N LYS A 295 -24.47 24.69 2.43
CA LYS A 295 -24.83 26.11 2.34
C LYS A 295 -26.28 26.25 1.90
N GLN A 296 -27.15 26.79 2.77
CA GLN A 296 -28.55 27.11 2.44
C GLN A 296 -29.25 25.96 1.69
N ASP A 297 -29.19 24.76 2.27
CA ASP A 297 -29.74 23.51 1.72
C ASP A 297 -29.13 22.97 0.41
N LYS A 298 -28.01 23.53 -0.04
CA LYS A 298 -27.20 22.99 -1.12
C LYS A 298 -25.84 22.52 -0.64
N PHE A 299 -25.39 21.39 -1.14
CA PHE A 299 -24.03 20.91 -0.94
C PHE A 299 -23.09 21.62 -1.93
N ALA A 300 -22.04 22.23 -1.41
CA ALA A 300 -21.00 22.88 -2.19
C ALA A 300 -19.64 22.27 -1.84
N ILE A 301 -18.78 22.04 -2.81
CA ILE A 301 -17.41 21.57 -2.55
C ILE A 301 -16.54 22.77 -2.16
N LYS A 302 -15.95 22.72 -0.96
CA LYS A 302 -15.03 23.74 -0.41
C LYS A 302 -13.59 23.49 -0.83
N GLY A 303 -13.22 22.24 -1.02
CA GLY A 303 -11.85 21.80 -1.19
C GLY A 303 -11.76 20.30 -1.43
N PHE A 304 -10.54 19.78 -1.34
CA PHE A 304 -10.24 18.35 -1.48
C PHE A 304 -9.22 17.91 -0.45
N VAL A 305 -9.34 16.67 0.01
CA VAL A 305 -8.24 15.92 0.64
C VAL A 305 -7.69 14.97 -0.41
N CYS A 306 -6.38 15.03 -0.63
CA CYS A 306 -5.71 14.15 -1.59
C CYS A 306 -4.67 13.30 -0.88
N VAL A 307 -4.63 12.01 -1.20
CA VAL A 307 -3.57 11.09 -0.79
C VAL A 307 -2.90 10.54 -2.04
N ASP A 308 -1.59 10.69 -2.13
CA ASP A 308 -0.79 10.32 -3.30
C ASP A 308 0.32 9.35 -2.92
N ASN A 309 0.59 8.35 -3.75
CA ASN A 309 1.76 7.46 -3.61
C ASN A 309 2.29 6.99 -4.99
N LEU A 310 3.40 6.25 -4.99
CA LEU A 310 4.02 5.75 -6.22
C LEU A 310 3.52 4.35 -6.59
N ASP A 311 3.23 3.51 -5.60
CA ASP A 311 3.00 2.07 -5.82
C ASP A 311 1.52 1.66 -5.94
N GLY A 312 0.56 2.58 -5.75
CA GLY A 312 -0.87 2.29 -5.88
C GLY A 312 -1.53 1.74 -4.61
N ASN A 313 -2.51 0.85 -4.79
CA ASN A 313 -3.37 0.27 -3.74
C ASN A 313 -4.24 1.29 -2.99
N LEU A 314 -4.57 2.42 -3.62
CA LEU A 314 -5.45 3.48 -3.14
C LEU A 314 -6.90 3.31 -3.65
N ASN A 315 -7.12 2.62 -4.78
CA ASN A 315 -8.44 2.37 -5.37
C ASN A 315 -9.21 1.23 -4.66
N ARG A 316 -9.19 1.20 -3.33
CA ARG A 316 -9.94 0.25 -2.49
C ARG A 316 -11.12 0.93 -1.84
N LYS A 317 -12.28 0.25 -1.80
CA LYS A 317 -13.52 0.81 -1.24
C LYS A 317 -13.37 1.23 0.24
N GLY A 318 -12.67 0.42 1.04
CA GLY A 318 -12.42 0.71 2.46
C GLY A 318 -11.66 2.02 2.64
N LEU A 319 -10.54 2.18 1.95
CA LEU A 319 -9.74 3.41 1.94
C LEU A 319 -10.57 4.64 1.56
N LYS A 320 -11.33 4.56 0.45
CA LYS A 320 -12.20 5.67 0.02
C LYS A 320 -13.14 6.12 1.12
N TYR A 321 -13.84 5.17 1.73
CA TYR A 321 -14.75 5.47 2.83
C TYR A 321 -14.03 6.08 4.04
N THR A 322 -12.83 5.59 4.37
CA THR A 322 -12.02 6.20 5.44
C THR A 322 -11.64 7.64 5.11
N LEU A 323 -11.28 7.96 3.86
CA LEU A 323 -10.96 9.34 3.47
C LEU A 323 -12.19 10.24 3.49
N GLU A 324 -13.34 9.73 3.07
CA GLU A 324 -14.64 10.38 3.14
C GLU A 324 -14.97 10.77 4.60
N CYS A 325 -14.84 9.85 5.54
CA CYS A 325 -15.00 10.14 6.97
C CYS A 325 -14.02 11.24 7.44
N CYS A 326 -12.78 11.24 6.97
CA CYS A 326 -11.80 12.28 7.30
C CYS A 326 -12.19 13.64 6.70
N ALA A 327 -12.69 13.66 5.46
CA ALA A 327 -13.13 14.89 4.78
C ALA A 327 -14.34 15.53 5.49
N ILE A 328 -15.27 14.72 6.01
CA ILE A 328 -16.40 15.18 6.83
C ILE A 328 -15.91 15.87 8.13
N GLN A 329 -14.83 15.41 8.74
CA GLN A 329 -14.28 16.07 9.93
C GLN A 329 -13.67 17.45 9.59
N LEU A 330 -13.01 17.58 8.43
CA LEU A 330 -12.51 18.88 7.95
C LEU A 330 -13.62 19.88 7.65
N TYR A 331 -14.78 19.40 7.19
CA TYR A 331 -15.96 20.26 6.99
C TYR A 331 -16.27 21.04 8.27
N SER A 332 -16.40 20.34 9.40
CA SER A 332 -16.74 20.95 10.68
C SER A 332 -15.71 21.99 11.11
N LEU A 333 -14.42 21.70 10.93
CA LEU A 333 -13.34 22.62 11.24
C LEU A 333 -13.43 23.91 10.41
N PHE A 334 -13.60 23.80 9.09
CA PHE A 334 -13.63 24.96 8.21
C PHE A 334 -14.86 25.84 8.45
N GLU A 335 -16.02 25.24 8.68
CA GLU A 335 -17.23 26.00 9.02
C GLU A 335 -17.00 26.86 10.26
N ARG A 336 -16.38 26.30 11.31
CA ARG A 336 -16.09 27.01 12.56
C ARG A 336 -15.07 28.12 12.38
N PHE A 337 -14.01 27.87 11.60
CA PHE A 337 -13.02 28.90 11.30
C PHE A 337 -13.64 30.07 10.52
N GLU A 338 -14.52 29.79 9.55
CA GLU A 338 -15.25 30.82 8.83
C GLU A 338 -16.20 31.60 9.75
N GLN A 339 -16.93 30.94 10.66
CA GLN A 339 -17.79 31.59 11.64
C GLN A 339 -16.99 32.55 12.53
N LEU A 340 -15.86 32.09 13.08
CA LEU A 340 -14.97 32.89 13.92
C LEU A 340 -14.42 34.12 13.18
N ASN A 341 -13.98 33.96 11.93
CA ASN A 341 -13.51 35.11 11.15
C ASN A 341 -14.64 36.08 10.83
N ASN A 342 -15.80 35.59 10.38
CA ASN A 342 -16.93 36.44 9.98
C ASN A 342 -17.47 37.28 11.16
N GLN A 343 -17.53 36.72 12.36
CA GLN A 343 -17.92 37.44 13.58
C GLN A 343 -16.91 38.54 13.96
N ASN A 344 -15.67 38.43 13.50
CA ASN A 344 -14.56 39.27 13.94
C ASN A 344 -13.87 39.97 12.76
N ASN A 345 -14.61 40.25 11.68
CA ASN A 345 -14.09 40.88 10.46
C ASN A 345 -13.41 42.23 10.68
N ASN A 346 -13.66 42.89 11.82
CA ASN A 346 -13.04 44.17 12.19
C ASN A 346 -11.63 44.01 12.79
N ILE A 347 -11.21 42.78 13.13
CA ILE A 347 -9.90 42.50 13.71
C ILE A 347 -8.92 42.23 12.58
N THR A 348 -7.96 43.14 12.42
CA THR A 348 -6.81 42.91 11.55
C THR A 348 -5.77 42.08 12.30
N TYR A 349 -5.28 41.03 11.66
CA TYR A 349 -4.23 40.16 12.19
C TYR A 349 -3.48 39.52 11.03
N ASP A 350 -2.15 39.41 11.14
CA ASP A 350 -1.29 38.71 10.17
C ASP A 350 -0.89 37.33 10.71
N HIS A 351 -1.25 36.29 9.97
CA HIS A 351 -0.87 34.92 10.29
C HIS A 351 -0.73 34.11 9.00
N GLU A 352 0.31 33.27 8.91
CA GLU A 352 0.58 32.47 7.70
C GLU A 352 -0.62 31.60 7.29
N LEU A 353 -1.26 30.93 8.23
CA LEU A 353 -2.47 30.12 7.97
C LEU A 353 -3.63 30.96 7.40
N LYS A 354 -3.87 32.17 7.94
CA LYS A 354 -4.90 33.09 7.44
C LYS A 354 -4.60 33.47 6.00
N ARG A 355 -3.37 33.89 5.71
CA ARG A 355 -2.91 34.19 4.34
C ARG A 355 -3.04 32.97 3.44
N ALA A 356 -2.70 31.78 3.92
CA ALA A 356 -2.90 30.54 3.16
C ALA A 356 -4.37 30.25 2.85
N TYR A 357 -5.27 30.60 3.74
CA TYR A 357 -6.69 30.39 3.55
C TYR A 357 -7.30 31.45 2.61
N TYR A 358 -7.09 32.73 2.91
CA TYR A 358 -7.78 33.86 2.27
C TYR A 358 -7.01 34.55 1.15
N ASP A 359 -5.68 34.48 1.14
CA ASP A 359 -4.89 35.18 0.11
C ASP A 359 -4.71 34.23 -1.08
N TRP A 360 -5.30 34.64 -2.20
CA TRP A 360 -5.31 33.90 -3.47
C TRP A 360 -4.53 34.64 -4.56
N ASP A 361 -3.80 35.69 -4.17
CA ASP A 361 -3.07 36.59 -5.07
C ASP A 361 -1.56 36.41 -4.90
#